data_AF-A0A285PPL5-F1
#
_entry.id   AF-A0A285PPL5-F1
#
_cell.length_a   1.000
_cell.length_b   1.000
_cell.length_c   1.000
_cell.angle_alpha   90.00
_cell.angle_beta   90.00
_cell.angle_gamma   90.00
#
_symmetry.space_group_name_H-M   'P 1'
#
loop_
_entity.id
_entity.type
_entity.pdbx_description
1 polymer ?
#
loop_
_entity_poly.entity_id
_entity_poly.type
_entity_poly.pdbx_seq_one_letter_code
_entity_poly.pdbx_strand_id
1 'polypeptide(L)'
;MKSTFEKMGGTYTLGADGIYYPNFVSTDEEPHYGKYGMMRRTYLKEHRPAMYSLCMLEDRLVEHLNAVDDEAQERMDILVCQMMEKQGITEELKARDQMAWIGAVNNIRNAAEEIVLNELIYG
;
A
#
# COMPACT_ATOMS: atom_id res chain seq x y z
N MET A 1 36.41 -0.41 24.62
CA MET A 1 35.63 -1.59 24.14
C MET A 1 34.35 -1.05 23.53
N LYS A 2 34.01 -1.42 22.28
CA LYS A 2 32.77 -0.94 21.63
C LYS A 2 31.53 -1.61 22.26
N SER A 3 30.46 -0.85 22.47
CA SER A 3 29.18 -1.35 22.97
C SER A 3 28.51 -2.28 21.96
N THR A 4 27.52 -3.08 22.39
CA THR A 4 26.73 -3.93 21.48
C THR A 4 26.01 -3.09 20.42
N PHE A 5 25.54 -1.89 20.78
CA PHE A 5 24.88 -0.97 19.86
C PHE A 5 25.85 -0.45 18.79
N GLU A 6 27.08 -0.08 19.15
CA GLU A 6 28.10 0.34 18.18
C GLU A 6 28.54 -0.80 17.26
N LYS A 7 28.53 -2.05 17.75
CA LYS A 7 28.81 -3.24 16.93
C LYS A 7 27.70 -3.51 15.89
N MET A 8 26.47 -3.09 16.17
CA MET A 8 25.32 -3.17 15.26
C MET A 8 25.21 -1.94 14.33
N GLY A 9 26.21 -1.04 14.33
CA GLY A 9 26.23 0.15 13.47
C GLY A 9 25.57 1.39 14.08
N GLY A 10 25.05 1.30 15.31
CA GLY A 10 24.53 2.45 16.04
C GLY A 10 25.62 3.47 16.40
N THR A 11 25.25 4.75 16.48
CA THR A 11 26.17 5.84 16.85
C THR A 11 25.63 6.63 18.03
N TYR A 12 26.49 7.36 18.75
CA TYR A 12 26.09 8.21 19.88
C TYR A 12 26.46 9.67 19.63
N THR A 13 25.67 10.57 20.20
CA THR A 13 25.97 12.01 20.27
C THR A 13 26.19 12.42 21.73
N LEU A 14 27.25 13.19 22.00
CA LEU A 14 27.53 13.71 23.33
C LEU A 14 26.61 14.91 23.62
N GLY A 15 25.76 14.79 24.64
CA GLY A 15 24.92 15.86 25.14
C GLY A 15 25.71 16.93 25.90
N ALA A 16 25.12 18.12 26.01
CA ALA A 16 25.70 19.25 26.75
C ALA A 16 25.82 18.98 28.27
N ASP A 17 25.09 17.99 28.76
CA ASP A 17 25.15 17.44 30.12
C ASP A 17 26.30 16.45 30.32
N GLY A 18 27.08 16.16 29.28
CA GLY A 18 28.17 15.18 29.32
C GLY A 18 27.72 13.73 29.17
N ILE A 19 26.45 13.47 28.84
CA ILE A 19 25.89 12.12 28.67
C ILE A 19 25.84 11.77 27.17
N TYR A 20 26.20 10.53 26.83
CA TYR A 20 26.08 10.03 25.45
C TYR A 20 24.67 9.51 25.18
N TYR A 21 24.01 10.09 24.18
CA TYR A 21 22.68 9.69 23.71
C TYR A 21 22.78 8.88 22.41
N PRO A 22 22.08 7.73 22.30
CA PRO A 22 22.06 6.97 21.06
C PRO A 22 21.37 7.77 19.94
N ASN A 23 21.98 7.77 18.77
CA ASN A 23 21.39 8.33 17.56
C ASN A 23 20.43 7.31 16.96
N PHE A 24 19.16 7.67 16.89
CA PHE A 24 18.14 6.90 16.17
C PHE A 24 18.03 7.49 14.76
N VAL A 25 18.28 6.67 13.75
CA VAL A 25 17.97 6.98 12.35
C VAL A 25 16.67 6.27 12.06
N SER A 26 15.63 7.03 11.75
CA SER A 26 14.40 6.45 11.24
C SER A 26 14.68 5.88 9.84
N THR A 27 14.27 4.63 9.63
CA THR A 27 14.25 3.99 8.32
C THR A 27 12.92 4.21 7.62
N ASP A 28 12.09 5.14 8.12
CA ASP A 28 10.73 5.37 7.64
C ASP A 28 10.76 5.67 6.15
N GLU A 29 10.13 4.77 5.40
CA GLU A 29 9.78 5.03 4.02
C GLU A 29 8.75 6.17 3.97
N GLU A 30 8.84 7.04 2.97
CA GLU A 30 7.89 8.14 2.84
C GLU A 30 6.51 7.58 2.41
N PRO A 31 5.43 7.90 3.16
CA PRO A 31 4.10 7.38 2.84
C PRO A 31 3.59 7.98 1.54
N HIS A 32 3.34 7.13 0.54
CA HIS A 32 2.73 7.49 -0.73
C HIS A 32 1.49 6.65 -1.06
N TYR A 33 1.15 5.68 -0.20
CA TYR A 33 -0.06 4.88 -0.34
C TYR A 33 -1.33 5.74 -0.41
N GLY A 34 -2.19 5.43 -1.39
CA GLY A 34 -3.46 6.10 -1.62
C GLY A 34 -4.66 5.37 -1.00
N LYS A 35 -5.69 5.17 -1.82
CA LYS A 35 -6.99 4.62 -1.42
C LYS A 35 -6.84 3.22 -0.81
N TYR A 36 -6.14 2.32 -1.49
CA TYR A 36 -6.06 0.92 -1.13
C TYR A 36 -5.21 0.71 0.13
N GLY A 37 -4.08 1.42 0.27
CA GLY A 37 -3.29 1.40 1.48
C GLY A 37 -4.07 1.93 2.70
N MET A 38 -4.88 2.99 2.53
CA MET A 38 -5.76 3.46 3.61
C MET A 38 -6.82 2.43 4.01
N MET A 39 -7.38 1.71 3.03
CA MET A 39 -8.31 0.61 3.30
C MET A 39 -7.62 -0.56 4.03
N ARG A 40 -6.42 -0.97 3.59
CA ARG A 40 -5.63 -2.02 4.23
C ARG A 40 -5.27 -1.65 5.66
N ARG A 41 -4.84 -0.40 5.89
CA ARG A 41 -4.55 0.12 7.23
C ARG A 41 -5.75 0.00 8.17
N THR A 42 -6.93 0.40 7.69
CA THR A 42 -8.18 0.32 8.46
C THR A 42 -8.52 -1.13 8.78
N TYR A 43 -8.46 -2.01 7.78
CA TYR A 43 -8.70 -3.43 7.96
C TYR A 43 -7.72 -4.07 8.95
N LEU A 44 -6.42 -3.80 8.84
CA LEU A 44 -5.42 -4.32 9.76
C LEU A 44 -5.70 -3.88 11.20
N LYS A 45 -6.08 -2.61 11.40
CA LYS A 45 -6.38 -2.09 12.73
C LYS A 45 -7.63 -2.72 13.35
N GLU A 46 -8.68 -2.92 12.55
CA GLU A 46 -9.99 -3.38 13.04
C GLU A 46 -10.09 -4.91 13.13
N HIS A 47 -9.49 -5.62 12.18
CA HIS A 47 -9.67 -7.07 12.01
C HIS A 47 -8.40 -7.88 12.26
N ARG A 48 -7.21 -7.28 12.15
CA ARG A 48 -5.90 -7.94 12.36
C ARG A 48 -4.98 -7.17 13.32
N PRO A 49 -5.45 -6.79 14.53
CA PRO A 49 -4.72 -5.85 15.40
C PRO A 49 -3.32 -6.33 15.78
N ALA A 50 -3.09 -7.64 15.91
CA ALA A 50 -1.77 -8.20 16.19
C ALA A 50 -0.75 -7.91 15.07
N MET A 51 -1.18 -8.04 13.80
CA MET A 51 -0.33 -7.73 12.65
C MET A 51 -0.07 -6.23 12.55
N TYR A 52 -1.11 -5.41 12.76
CA TYR A 52 -0.97 -3.96 12.79
C TYR A 52 0.05 -3.50 13.84
N SER A 53 -0.06 -4.01 15.07
CA SER A 53 0.89 -3.71 16.15
C SER A 53 2.30 -4.19 15.83
N LEU A 54 2.47 -5.36 15.21
CA LEU A 54 3.79 -5.85 14.81
C LEU A 54 4.44 -4.94 13.77
N CYS A 55 3.72 -4.58 12.70
CA CYS A 55 4.24 -3.68 11.67
C CYS A 55 4.61 -2.30 12.23
N MET A 56 3.84 -1.78 13.20
CA MET A 56 4.16 -0.53 13.90
C MET A 56 5.43 -0.66 14.76
N LEU A 57 5.62 -1.79 15.45
CA LEU A 57 6.80 -2.01 16.30
C LEU A 57 8.06 -2.25 15.49
N GLU A 58 7.93 -2.84 14.31
CA GLU A 58 9.02 -3.10 13.38
C GLU A 58 9.35 -1.90 12.48
N ASP A 59 8.59 -0.80 12.56
CA ASP A 59 8.74 0.37 11.68
C ASP A 59 8.49 0.07 10.19
N ARG A 60 7.64 -0.94 9.92
CA ARG A 60 7.36 -1.46 8.57
C ARG A 60 5.94 -1.23 8.10
N LEU A 61 5.13 -0.51 8.88
CA LEU A 61 3.74 -0.25 8.51
C LEU A 61 3.68 0.56 7.20
N VAL A 62 4.48 1.62 7.07
CA VAL A 62 4.42 2.47 5.87
C VAL A 62 4.86 1.72 4.62
N GLU A 63 6.00 1.02 4.67
CA GLU A 63 6.48 0.12 3.62
C GLU A 63 5.39 -0.87 3.18
N HIS A 64 4.74 -1.54 4.14
CA HIS A 64 3.68 -2.50 3.85
C HIS A 64 2.48 -1.86 3.14
N LEU A 65 2.05 -0.68 3.59
CA LEU A 65 0.89 0.01 3.01
C LEU A 65 1.20 0.57 1.62
N ASN A 66 2.41 1.07 1.39
CA ASN A 66 2.90 1.48 0.07
C ASN A 66 2.85 0.30 -0.89
N ALA A 67 3.49 -0.82 -0.51
CA ALA A 67 3.53 -2.02 -1.35
C ALA A 67 2.13 -2.56 -1.70
N VAL A 68 1.21 -2.61 -0.73
CA VAL A 68 -0.17 -3.06 -0.98
C VAL A 68 -0.94 -2.10 -1.90
N ASP A 69 -0.73 -0.79 -1.77
CA ASP A 69 -1.40 0.19 -2.64
C ASP A 69 -0.90 0.10 -4.07
N ASP A 70 0.42 0.01 -4.26
CA ASP A 70 1.06 -0.14 -5.58
C ASP A 70 0.60 -1.43 -6.26
N GLU A 71 0.62 -2.56 -5.54
CA GLU A 71 0.17 -3.85 -6.06
C GLU A 71 -1.33 -3.80 -6.42
N ALA A 72 -2.15 -3.14 -5.61
CA ALA A 72 -3.58 -2.98 -5.88
C ALA A 72 -3.85 -2.12 -7.11
N GLN A 73 -3.09 -1.05 -7.32
CA GLN A 73 -3.21 -0.20 -8.52
C GLN A 73 -2.80 -0.97 -9.78
N GLU A 74 -1.65 -1.67 -9.76
CA GLU A 74 -1.21 -2.48 -10.89
C GLU A 74 -2.22 -3.58 -11.22
N ARG A 75 -2.72 -4.28 -10.18
CA ARG A 75 -3.71 -5.34 -10.34
C ARG A 75 -5.02 -4.81 -10.94
N MET A 76 -5.44 -3.63 -10.52
CA MET A 76 -6.63 -2.96 -11.05
C MET A 76 -6.49 -2.68 -12.55
N ASP A 77 -5.37 -2.12 -12.98
CA ASP A 77 -5.12 -1.78 -14.38
C ASP A 77 -5.08 -3.04 -15.26
N ILE A 78 -4.44 -4.11 -14.78
CA ILE A 78 -4.40 -5.41 -15.48
C ILE A 78 -5.81 -5.99 -15.63
N LEU A 79 -6.58 -6.05 -14.55
CA LEU A 79 -7.92 -6.65 -14.56
C LEU A 79 -8.88 -5.86 -15.46
N VAL A 80 -8.85 -4.53 -15.40
CA VAL A 80 -9.69 -3.67 -16.25
C VAL A 80 -9.35 -3.90 -17.72
N CYS A 81 -8.07 -3.88 -18.10
CA CYS A 81 -7.64 -4.13 -19.47
C CYS A 81 -8.13 -5.50 -19.97
N GLN A 82 -7.88 -6.57 -19.19
CA GLN A 82 -8.28 -7.93 -19.55
C GLN A 82 -9.80 -8.08 -19.69
N MET A 83 -10.57 -7.46 -18.80
CA MET A 83 -12.03 -7.51 -18.85
C MET A 83 -12.59 -6.70 -20.03
N MET A 84 -12.00 -5.54 -20.35
CA MET A 84 -12.39 -4.74 -21.51
C MET A 84 -12.15 -5.50 -22.82
N GLU A 85 -10.99 -6.14 -22.96
CA GLU A 85 -10.67 -7.00 -24.11
C GLU A 85 -11.66 -8.16 -24.23
N LYS A 86 -11.92 -8.87 -23.12
CA LYS A 86 -12.84 -10.01 -23.09
C LYS A 86 -14.28 -9.64 -23.44
N GLN A 87 -14.73 -8.45 -23.04
CA GLN A 87 -16.08 -7.96 -23.29
C GLN A 87 -16.22 -7.17 -24.60
N GLY A 88 -15.11 -6.96 -25.33
CA GLY A 88 -15.10 -6.20 -26.58
C GLY A 88 -15.47 -4.72 -26.39
N ILE A 89 -15.11 -4.14 -25.25
CA ILE A 89 -15.38 -2.71 -24.97
C ILE A 89 -14.28 -1.88 -25.62
N THR A 90 -14.59 -1.27 -26.76
CA THR A 90 -13.62 -0.54 -27.59
C THR A 90 -13.96 0.95 -27.72
N GLU A 91 -13.04 1.73 -28.28
CA GLU A 91 -13.27 3.15 -28.57
C GLU A 91 -14.33 3.36 -29.67
N GLU A 92 -14.57 2.38 -30.55
CA GLU A 92 -15.68 2.43 -31.51
C GLU A 92 -17.03 2.42 -30.79
N LEU A 93 -17.17 1.64 -29.71
CA LEU A 93 -18.37 1.68 -28.87
C LEU A 93 -18.55 3.06 -28.25
N LYS A 94 -17.48 3.68 -27.76
CA LYS A 94 -17.49 5.02 -27.17
C LYS A 94 -17.92 6.09 -28.17
N ALA A 95 -17.47 5.99 -29.42
CA ALA A 95 -17.84 6.92 -30.49
C ALA A 95 -19.31 6.77 -30.91
N ARG A 96 -19.84 5.54 -30.90
CA ARG A 96 -21.23 5.25 -31.25
C ARG A 96 -22.21 5.55 -30.13
N ASP A 97 -21.87 5.17 -28.90
CA ASP A 97 -22.70 5.30 -27.71
C ASP A 97 -21.82 5.47 -26.45
N GLN A 98 -21.54 6.72 -26.13
CA GLN A 98 -20.69 7.08 -24.99
C GLN A 98 -21.30 6.65 -23.65
N MET A 99 -22.63 6.67 -23.49
CA MET A 99 -23.26 6.31 -22.22
C MET A 99 -23.20 4.79 -22.00
N ALA A 100 -23.43 3.99 -23.04
CA ALA A 100 -23.24 2.56 -22.97
C ALA A 100 -21.78 2.20 -22.66
N TRP A 101 -20.81 2.90 -23.27
CA TRP A 101 -19.40 2.69 -22.98
C TRP A 101 -19.04 3.02 -21.53
N ILE A 102 -19.48 4.17 -21.00
CA ILE A 102 -19.24 4.55 -19.60
C ILE A 102 -19.87 3.52 -18.65
N GLY A 103 -21.10 3.08 -18.92
CA GLY A 103 -21.77 2.06 -18.12
C GLY A 103 -21.01 0.74 -18.09
N ALA A 104 -20.55 0.27 -19.25
CA ALA A 104 -19.77 -0.96 -19.36
C ALA A 104 -18.42 -0.87 -18.63
N VAL A 105 -17.67 0.22 -18.84
CA VAL A 105 -16.38 0.44 -18.17
C VAL A 105 -16.53 0.57 -16.66
N ASN A 106 -17.58 1.23 -16.17
CA ASN A 106 -17.86 1.31 -14.74
C ASN A 106 -18.17 -0.06 -14.13
N ASN A 107 -18.96 -0.88 -14.81
CA ASN A 107 -19.24 -2.25 -14.36
C ASN A 107 -17.96 -3.10 -14.31
N ILE A 108 -17.09 -2.98 -15.32
CA ILE A 108 -15.79 -3.64 -15.34
C ILE A 108 -14.92 -3.18 -14.17
N ARG A 109 -14.83 -1.87 -13.95
CA ARG A 109 -14.07 -1.30 -12.83
C ARG A 109 -14.58 -1.80 -11.49
N ASN A 110 -15.89 -1.81 -11.27
CA ASN A 110 -16.47 -2.33 -10.02
C ASN A 110 -16.13 -3.82 -9.82
N ALA A 111 -16.25 -4.65 -10.86
CA ALA A 111 -15.91 -6.07 -10.76
C ALA A 111 -14.42 -6.31 -10.49
N ALA A 112 -13.54 -5.55 -11.14
CA ALA A 112 -12.10 -5.61 -10.89
C ALA A 112 -11.75 -5.14 -9.47
N GLU A 113 -12.39 -4.07 -9.00
CA GLU A 113 -12.20 -3.55 -7.64
C GLU A 113 -12.62 -4.57 -6.58
N GLU A 114 -13.74 -5.26 -6.75
CA GLU A 114 -14.16 -6.33 -5.83
C GLU A 114 -13.11 -7.45 -5.73
N ILE A 115 -12.46 -7.81 -6.83
CA ILE A 115 -11.38 -8.81 -6.83
C ILE A 115 -10.18 -8.27 -6.05
N VAL A 116 -9.71 -7.05 -6.36
CA VAL A 116 -8.57 -6.41 -5.70
C VAL A 116 -8.78 -6.29 -4.19
N LEU A 117 -9.97 -5.85 -3.76
CA LEU A 117 -10.29 -5.71 -2.35
C LEU A 117 -10.24 -7.05 -1.60
N ASN A 118 -10.78 -8.11 -2.20
CA ASN A 118 -10.75 -9.43 -1.59
C ASN A 118 -9.35 -10.04 -1.55
N GLU A 119 -8.56 -9.89 -2.62
CA GLU A 119 -7.22 -10.49 -2.73
C GLU A 119 -6.19 -9.77 -1.85
N LEU A 120 -6.16 -8.44 -1.87
CA LEU A 120 -5.05 -7.65 -1.31
C LEU A 120 -5.40 -6.90 -0.03
N ILE A 121 -6.66 -6.49 0.13
CA ILE A 121 -7.07 -5.62 1.24
C ILE A 121 -7.62 -6.43 2.40
N TYR A 122 -8.50 -7.39 2.12
CA TYR A 122 -9.21 -8.17 3.13
C TYR A 122 -8.66 -9.59 3.31
N GLY A 123 -7.75 -10.03 2.45
CA GLY A 123 -6.99 -11.28 2.60
C GLY A 123 -6.20 -11.37 3.91
#